data_AF-A0A7R9Y0E2-F1
#
_entry.id   AF-A0A7R9Y0E2-F1
#
_cell.length_a   1.000
_cell.length_b   1.000
_cell.length_c   1.000
_cell.angle_alpha   90.00
_cell.angle_beta   90.00
_cell.angle_gamma   90.00
#
_symmetry.space_group_name_H-M   'P 1'
#
loop_
_entity.id
_entity.type
_entity.pdbx_description
1 polymer ?
#
loop_
_entity_poly.entity_id
_entity_poly.type
_entity_poly.pdbx_seq_one_letter_code
_entity_poly.pdbx_strand_id
1 'polypeptide(L)'
;MTTIGKITELGDSLINAALDRLEDELESRLDATGFAGTNPSSIGDVALSSDAIASAKACAKWWTELALAEKREDWTSAAMEMASAKEDGEARAKALGVVAKAAKKDASDPSAASQRALIKAMGDEVNATRTRCEFAETAFMSTLNDLDDAPDPAESLTKSLAAAEALGALASEAATLRRELDAANRSLASAAADAAVAARERAELEALRESREREVDAAVATRVADAEKTVAELEVKLEVAAVAREKAEAALRETARRHDDAQGRLFELEEAKERGRDVDEREDASLVEEVERMRQETARLRQELNARGARGSDGASPAWAAAAGMGAGAGSGSGDAGGDGASVAALKEKLAVSNRVADQLKTAIEETERALELANARAVDQAVDAARELANANATIADLERRLR
;
A
#
# COMPACT_ATOMS: atom_id res chain seq x y z
N MET A 1 -43.42 59.61 -49.38
CA MET A 1 -42.91 58.73 -48.31
C MET A 1 -41.91 59.50 -47.47
N THR A 2 -42.40 60.07 -46.37
CA THR A 2 -41.64 60.84 -45.38
C THR A 2 -40.72 59.91 -44.59
N THR A 3 -39.58 60.44 -44.14
CA THR A 3 -38.53 59.76 -43.37
C THR A 3 -39.06 59.05 -42.11
N ILE A 4 -40.18 59.52 -41.56
CA ILE A 4 -40.88 58.93 -40.40
C ILE A 4 -41.53 57.58 -40.76
N GLY A 5 -42.20 57.49 -41.92
CA GLY A 5 -42.80 56.23 -42.38
C GLY A 5 -41.76 55.14 -42.64
N LYS A 6 -40.55 55.53 -43.06
CA LYS A 6 -39.42 54.61 -43.20
C LYS A 6 -38.85 54.14 -41.87
N ILE A 7 -39.00 54.91 -40.78
CA ILE A 7 -38.52 54.53 -39.44
C ILE A 7 -39.51 53.57 -38.78
N THR A 8 -40.82 53.80 -38.92
CA THR A 8 -41.86 52.88 -38.45
C THR A 8 -41.85 51.58 -39.26
N GLU A 9 -41.74 51.64 -40.60
CA GLU A 9 -41.58 50.43 -41.43
C GLU A 9 -40.28 49.67 -41.11
N LEU A 10 -39.17 50.36 -40.79
CA LEU A 10 -37.94 49.69 -40.32
C LEU A 10 -38.13 49.06 -38.95
N GLY A 11 -38.82 49.75 -38.04
CA GLY A 11 -39.11 49.28 -36.68
C GLY A 11 -39.97 48.02 -36.70
N ASP A 12 -41.08 48.05 -37.44
CA ASP A 12 -41.97 46.90 -37.61
C ASP A 12 -41.26 45.76 -38.36
N SER A 13 -40.44 46.08 -39.37
CA SER A 13 -39.62 45.08 -40.07
C SER A 13 -38.56 44.46 -39.16
N LEU A 14 -37.93 45.23 -38.26
CA LEU A 14 -36.93 44.73 -37.32
C LEU A 14 -37.56 43.91 -36.20
N ILE A 15 -38.71 44.33 -35.70
CA ILE A 15 -39.47 43.62 -34.68
C ILE A 15 -40.01 42.31 -35.25
N ASN A 16 -40.62 42.33 -36.44
CA ASN A 16 -41.10 41.11 -37.09
C ASN A 16 -39.94 40.18 -37.45
N ALA A 17 -38.82 40.69 -37.99
CA ALA A 17 -37.65 39.86 -38.25
C ALA A 17 -37.00 39.31 -36.96
N ALA A 18 -37.09 40.01 -35.84
CA ALA A 18 -36.62 39.52 -34.55
C ALA A 18 -37.56 38.47 -33.96
N LEU A 19 -38.87 38.62 -34.15
CA LEU A 19 -39.90 37.67 -33.72
C LEU A 19 -39.87 36.40 -34.58
N ASP A 20 -39.82 36.51 -35.90
CA ASP A 20 -39.70 35.38 -36.83
C ASP A 20 -38.42 34.57 -36.54
N ARG A 21 -37.30 35.27 -36.26
CA ARG A 21 -36.04 34.61 -35.91
C ARG A 21 -36.07 33.96 -34.53
N LEU A 22 -36.82 34.54 -33.58
CA LEU A 22 -37.06 33.91 -32.27
C LEU A 22 -37.94 32.67 -32.42
N GLU A 23 -38.95 32.71 -33.30
CA GLU A 23 -39.89 31.63 -33.57
C GLU A 23 -39.20 30.48 -34.32
N ASP A 24 -38.45 30.75 -35.39
CA ASP A 24 -37.64 29.78 -36.12
C ASP A 24 -36.60 29.10 -35.20
N GLU A 25 -35.98 29.86 -34.30
CA GLU A 25 -35.00 29.33 -33.35
C GLU A 25 -35.68 28.51 -32.24
N LEU A 26 -36.90 28.88 -31.81
CA LEU A 26 -37.70 28.09 -30.89
C LEU A 26 -38.17 26.77 -31.52
N GLU A 27 -38.69 26.82 -32.75
CA GLU A 27 -39.20 25.65 -33.48
C GLU A 27 -38.06 24.68 -33.81
N SER A 28 -36.92 25.20 -34.28
CA SER A 28 -35.68 24.41 -34.48
C SER A 28 -35.18 23.75 -33.19
N ARG A 29 -35.27 24.44 -32.04
CA ARG A 29 -34.88 23.89 -30.73
C ARG A 29 -35.91 22.90 -30.17
N LEU A 30 -37.19 23.07 -30.48
CA LEU A 30 -38.26 22.15 -30.08
C LEU A 30 -38.16 20.83 -30.87
N ASP A 31 -37.88 20.91 -32.17
CA ASP A 31 -37.70 19.74 -33.03
C ASP A 31 -36.39 18.98 -32.73
N ALA A 32 -35.34 19.70 -32.32
CA ALA A 32 -34.08 19.08 -31.89
C ALA A 32 -34.17 18.37 -30.53
N THR A 33 -35.15 18.72 -29.68
CA THR A 33 -35.27 18.20 -28.30
C THR A 33 -36.18 16.99 -28.14
N GLY A 34 -36.76 16.47 -29.23
CA GLY A 34 -37.45 15.18 -29.33
C GLY A 34 -37.92 14.63 -27.98
N PHE A 35 -39.16 14.98 -27.60
CA PHE A 35 -39.83 14.82 -26.28
C PHE A 35 -39.78 13.41 -25.63
N ALA A 36 -39.05 12.44 -26.17
CA ALA A 36 -38.89 11.08 -25.66
C ALA A 36 -37.49 10.72 -25.13
N GLY A 37 -36.52 11.63 -25.10
CA GLY A 37 -35.19 11.26 -24.59
C GLY A 37 -34.32 12.46 -24.27
N THR A 38 -34.44 12.99 -23.06
CA THR A 38 -33.59 14.07 -22.57
C THR A 38 -32.14 13.61 -22.45
N ASN A 39 -31.38 13.77 -23.52
CA ASN A 39 -29.94 13.91 -23.42
C ASN A 39 -29.67 15.26 -22.74
N PRO A 40 -29.09 15.31 -21.54
CA PRO A 40 -29.15 16.50 -20.70
C PRO A 40 -28.30 17.69 -21.20
N SER A 41 -27.50 17.51 -22.26
CA SER A 41 -26.71 18.54 -22.92
C SER A 41 -27.54 19.74 -23.41
N SER A 42 -28.85 19.56 -23.60
CA SER A 42 -29.75 20.57 -24.17
C SER A 42 -30.06 21.77 -23.26
N ILE A 43 -29.76 21.75 -21.96
CA ILE A 43 -30.04 22.91 -21.10
C ILE A 43 -29.13 24.10 -21.46
N GLY A 44 -27.89 23.82 -21.89
CA GLY A 44 -26.98 24.87 -22.40
C GLY A 44 -27.48 25.48 -23.71
N ASP A 45 -28.16 24.67 -24.53
CA ASP A 45 -28.74 25.09 -25.81
C ASP A 45 -30.08 25.83 -25.65
N VAL A 46 -30.60 26.00 -24.43
CA VAL A 46 -31.81 26.80 -24.12
C VAL A 46 -31.44 28.20 -23.63
N ALA A 47 -30.21 28.43 -23.17
CA ALA A 47 -29.78 29.75 -22.74
C ALA A 47 -29.66 30.71 -23.93
N LEU A 48 -30.20 31.92 -23.79
CA LEU A 48 -29.97 33.01 -24.74
C LEU A 48 -28.47 33.29 -24.81
N SER A 49 -27.97 33.62 -26.01
CA SER A 49 -26.57 34.03 -26.16
C SER A 49 -26.29 35.32 -25.36
N SER A 50 -25.04 35.54 -24.98
CA SER A 50 -24.64 36.76 -24.28
C SER A 50 -25.06 38.03 -25.03
N ASP A 51 -24.96 38.01 -26.36
CA ASP A 51 -25.33 39.14 -27.22
C ASP A 51 -26.85 39.35 -27.26
N ALA A 52 -27.63 38.26 -27.25
CA ALA A 52 -29.10 38.33 -27.18
C ALA A 52 -29.56 38.87 -25.83
N ILE A 53 -28.92 38.45 -24.72
CA ILE A 53 -29.21 38.98 -23.37
C ILE A 53 -28.85 40.47 -23.30
N ALA A 54 -27.70 40.88 -23.86
CA ALA A 54 -27.30 42.28 -23.89
C ALA A 54 -28.27 43.15 -24.73
N SER A 55 -28.73 42.64 -25.86
CA SER A 55 -29.71 43.32 -26.72
C SER A 55 -31.08 43.42 -26.03
N ALA A 56 -31.53 42.35 -25.37
CA ALA A 56 -32.76 42.33 -24.58
C ALA A 56 -32.71 43.32 -23.41
N LYS A 57 -31.56 43.43 -22.72
CA LYS A 57 -31.31 44.45 -21.69
C LYS A 57 -31.46 45.86 -22.22
N ALA A 58 -30.84 46.16 -23.36
CA ALA A 58 -30.93 47.47 -23.98
C ALA A 58 -32.38 47.80 -24.37
N CYS A 59 -33.11 46.83 -24.94
CA CYS A 59 -34.51 46.98 -25.32
C CYS A 59 -35.42 47.21 -24.09
N ALA A 60 -35.30 46.38 -23.06
CA ALA A 60 -36.07 46.52 -21.82
C ALA A 60 -35.82 47.86 -21.14
N LYS A 61 -34.56 48.30 -21.09
CA LYS A 61 -34.17 49.60 -20.56
C LYS A 61 -34.81 50.73 -21.36
N TRP A 62 -34.73 50.69 -22.69
CA TRP A 62 -35.31 51.71 -23.55
C TRP A 62 -36.82 51.85 -23.35
N TRP A 63 -37.56 50.74 -23.33
CA TRP A 63 -39.01 50.75 -23.10
C TRP A 63 -39.39 51.26 -21.71
N THR A 64 -38.59 50.93 -20.69
CA THR A 64 -38.78 51.45 -19.33
C THR A 64 -38.53 52.95 -19.27
N GLU A 65 -37.46 53.45 -19.92
CA GLU A 65 -37.13 54.88 -19.99
C GLU A 65 -38.09 55.68 -20.86
N LEU A 66 -38.66 55.08 -21.90
CA LEU A 66 -39.70 55.69 -22.72
C LEU A 66 -40.93 56.03 -21.87
N ALA A 67 -41.24 55.21 -20.87
CA ALA A 67 -42.42 55.33 -20.01
C ALA A 67 -43.69 55.52 -20.84
N LEU A 68 -44.02 54.50 -21.66
CA LEU A 68 -45.04 54.59 -22.69
C LEU A 68 -46.38 55.11 -22.15
N ALA A 69 -46.78 54.67 -20.95
CA ALA A 69 -48.00 55.16 -20.29
C ALA A 69 -48.00 56.69 -20.04
N GLU A 70 -46.88 57.27 -19.62
CA GLU A 70 -46.75 58.72 -19.43
C GLU A 70 -46.73 59.44 -20.78
N LYS A 71 -46.03 58.87 -21.78
CA LYS A 71 -46.00 59.44 -23.14
C LYS A 71 -47.36 59.43 -23.83
N ARG A 72 -48.23 58.47 -23.54
CA ARG A 72 -49.62 58.43 -24.03
C ARG A 72 -50.42 59.64 -23.59
N GLU A 73 -50.28 60.02 -22.32
CA GLU A 73 -50.98 61.18 -21.77
C GLU A 73 -50.51 62.46 -22.46
N ASP A 74 -49.19 62.64 -22.59
CA ASP A 74 -48.58 63.76 -23.32
C ASP A 74 -49.10 63.84 -24.77
N TRP A 75 -49.10 62.71 -25.50
CA TRP A 75 -49.52 62.67 -26.90
C TRP A 75 -51.02 62.88 -27.09
N THR A 76 -51.84 62.36 -26.17
CA THR A 76 -53.29 62.58 -26.18
C THR A 76 -53.62 64.05 -25.91
N SER A 77 -52.90 64.69 -24.98
CA SER A 77 -53.03 66.14 -24.76
C SER A 77 -52.65 66.93 -26.02
N ALA A 78 -51.52 66.59 -26.64
CA ALA A 78 -51.09 67.22 -27.90
C ALA A 78 -52.11 67.01 -29.04
N ALA A 79 -52.74 65.82 -29.13
CA ALA A 79 -53.80 65.54 -30.08
C ALA A 79 -55.01 66.47 -29.88
N MET A 80 -55.43 66.70 -28.63
CA MET A 80 -56.54 67.63 -28.33
C MET A 80 -56.19 69.07 -28.71
N GLU A 81 -54.97 69.52 -28.42
CA GLU A 81 -54.50 70.86 -28.82
C GLU A 81 -54.45 71.01 -30.35
N MET A 82 -53.98 69.99 -31.07
CA MET A 82 -53.96 69.97 -32.53
C MET A 82 -55.38 70.02 -33.13
N ALA A 83 -56.32 69.27 -32.56
CA ALA A 83 -57.72 69.30 -32.99
C ALA A 83 -58.35 70.71 -32.79
N SER A 84 -58.05 71.37 -31.67
CA SER A 84 -58.50 72.74 -31.41
C SER A 84 -57.87 73.74 -32.38
N ALA A 85 -56.56 73.65 -32.62
CA ALA A 85 -55.85 74.52 -33.55
C ALA A 85 -56.34 74.36 -35.00
N LYS A 86 -56.75 73.14 -35.40
CA LYS A 86 -57.36 72.87 -36.70
C LYS A 86 -58.67 73.63 -36.87
N GLU A 87 -59.57 73.56 -35.91
CA GLU A 87 -60.87 74.26 -35.94
C GLU A 87 -60.66 75.78 -36.08
N ASP A 88 -59.73 76.33 -35.30
CA ASP A 88 -59.29 77.73 -35.37
C ASP A 88 -58.73 78.10 -36.75
N GLY A 89 -57.86 77.25 -37.30
CA GLY A 89 -57.26 77.41 -38.62
C GLY A 89 -58.31 77.43 -39.74
N GLU A 90 -59.31 76.54 -39.67
CA GLU A 90 -60.42 76.53 -40.63
C GLU A 90 -61.27 77.79 -40.56
N ALA A 91 -61.57 78.28 -39.35
CA ALA A 91 -62.32 79.51 -39.14
C ALA A 91 -61.57 80.72 -39.72
N ARG A 92 -60.25 80.82 -39.46
CA ARG A 92 -59.40 81.90 -40.00
C ARG A 92 -59.26 81.82 -41.53
N ALA A 93 -59.13 80.62 -42.10
CA ALA A 93 -59.09 80.42 -43.55
C ALA A 93 -60.41 80.83 -44.23
N LYS A 94 -61.57 80.49 -43.64
CA LYS A 94 -62.89 80.94 -44.10
C LYS A 94 -63.00 82.47 -44.05
N ALA A 95 -62.58 83.10 -42.95
CA ALA A 95 -62.58 84.55 -42.78
C ALA A 95 -61.69 85.25 -43.82
N LEU A 96 -60.46 84.74 -44.03
CA LEU A 96 -59.55 85.26 -45.04
C LEU A 96 -60.14 85.14 -46.46
N GLY A 97 -60.81 84.03 -46.77
CA GLY A 97 -61.50 83.84 -48.05
C GLY A 97 -62.63 84.86 -48.29
N VAL A 98 -63.33 85.30 -47.24
CA VAL A 98 -64.33 86.37 -47.31
C VAL A 98 -63.65 87.72 -47.58
N VAL A 99 -62.60 88.07 -46.84
CA VAL A 99 -61.83 89.32 -47.02
C VAL A 99 -61.20 89.38 -48.42
N ALA A 100 -60.61 88.28 -48.89
CA ALA A 100 -60.03 88.14 -50.22
C ALA A 100 -61.06 88.38 -51.35
N LYS A 101 -62.29 87.86 -51.19
CA LYS A 101 -63.38 88.09 -52.15
C LYS A 101 -63.89 89.54 -52.13
N ALA A 102 -63.99 90.16 -50.95
CA ALA A 102 -64.38 91.56 -50.81
C ALA A 102 -63.34 92.51 -51.43
N ALA A 103 -62.05 92.30 -51.15
CA ALA A 103 -60.96 93.08 -51.74
C ALA A 103 -60.90 92.98 -53.28
N LYS A 104 -61.33 91.84 -53.85
CA LYS A 104 -61.46 91.67 -55.31
C LYS A 104 -62.58 92.52 -55.92
N LYS A 105 -63.58 92.94 -55.11
CA LYS A 105 -64.76 93.69 -55.54
C LYS A 105 -64.57 95.21 -55.46
N ASP A 106 -63.79 95.72 -54.50
CA ASP A 106 -63.64 97.17 -54.22
C ASP A 106 -62.40 97.83 -54.86
N ALA A 107 -61.85 97.28 -55.95
CA ALA A 107 -60.55 97.71 -56.46
C ALA A 107 -60.57 99.05 -57.23
N SER A 108 -60.13 100.14 -56.58
CA SER A 108 -59.72 101.40 -57.23
C SER A 108 -58.19 101.65 -57.08
N ASP A 109 -57.42 101.04 -57.99
CA ASP A 109 -56.00 101.23 -58.39
C ASP A 109 -54.92 101.51 -57.31
N PRO A 110 -53.91 100.62 -57.11
CA PRO A 110 -52.83 100.36 -58.07
C PRO A 110 -52.86 98.95 -58.67
N SER A 111 -52.74 98.86 -60.01
CA SER A 111 -52.90 97.69 -60.88
C SER A 111 -53.66 96.57 -60.19
N ALA A 112 -54.99 96.64 -60.19
CA ALA A 112 -55.85 95.66 -59.54
C ALA A 112 -55.49 94.19 -59.86
N ALA A 113 -54.74 93.94 -60.94
CA ALA A 113 -54.14 92.65 -61.27
C ALA A 113 -53.06 92.16 -60.26
N SER A 114 -52.15 93.01 -59.79
CA SER A 114 -51.08 92.64 -58.84
C SER A 114 -51.64 92.33 -57.45
N GLN A 115 -52.61 93.13 -56.98
CA GLN A 115 -53.32 92.86 -55.72
C GLN A 115 -54.12 91.55 -55.80
N ARG A 116 -54.81 91.29 -56.92
CA ARG A 116 -55.49 90.01 -57.15
C ARG A 116 -54.52 88.83 -57.18
N ALA A 117 -53.33 88.99 -57.76
CA ALA A 117 -52.30 87.95 -57.79
C ALA A 117 -51.73 87.66 -56.39
N LEU A 118 -51.46 88.71 -55.59
CA LEU A 118 -50.98 88.56 -54.21
C LEU A 118 -52.01 87.87 -53.32
N ILE A 119 -53.28 88.29 -53.38
CA ILE A 119 -54.37 87.66 -52.63
C ILE A 119 -54.51 86.18 -53.00
N LYS A 120 -54.39 85.85 -54.29
CA LYS A 120 -54.41 84.46 -54.75
C LYS A 120 -53.22 83.67 -54.22
N ALA A 121 -52.00 84.20 -54.31
CA ALA A 121 -50.80 83.54 -53.79
C ALA A 121 -50.87 83.32 -52.27
N MET A 122 -51.41 84.28 -51.52
CA MET A 122 -51.66 84.11 -50.07
C MET A 122 -52.71 83.02 -49.80
N GLY A 123 -53.78 82.97 -50.59
CA GLY A 123 -54.78 81.90 -50.49
C GLY A 123 -54.21 80.51 -50.81
N ASP A 124 -53.38 80.42 -51.85
CA ASP A 124 -52.71 79.19 -52.26
C ASP A 124 -51.70 78.70 -51.18
N GLU A 125 -50.94 79.62 -50.56
CA GLU A 125 -50.02 79.28 -49.45
C GLU A 125 -50.75 78.85 -48.18
N VAL A 126 -51.88 79.50 -47.84
CA VAL A 126 -52.73 79.10 -46.71
C VAL A 126 -53.33 77.71 -46.94
N ASN A 127 -53.79 77.42 -48.16
CA ASN A 127 -54.29 76.09 -48.52
C ASN A 127 -53.18 75.04 -48.47
N ALA A 128 -51.99 75.33 -49.00
CA ALA A 128 -50.85 74.42 -48.95
C ALA A 128 -50.41 74.13 -47.50
N THR A 129 -50.40 75.15 -46.64
CA THR A 129 -50.11 75.01 -45.21
C THR A 129 -51.16 74.14 -44.52
N ARG A 130 -52.44 74.41 -44.77
CA ARG A 130 -53.56 73.61 -44.25
C ARG A 130 -53.42 72.14 -44.64
N THR A 131 -53.17 71.83 -45.91
CA THR A 131 -53.00 70.45 -46.37
C THR A 131 -51.80 69.77 -45.71
N ARG A 132 -50.68 70.48 -45.48
CA ARG A 132 -49.53 69.93 -44.74
C ARG A 132 -49.88 69.63 -43.28
N CYS A 133 -50.62 70.52 -42.62
CA CYS A 133 -51.12 70.29 -41.25
C CYS A 133 -52.07 69.08 -41.19
N GLU A 134 -53.02 68.97 -42.12
CA GLU A 134 -53.95 67.83 -42.19
C GLU A 134 -53.20 66.49 -42.37
N PHE A 135 -52.15 66.45 -43.19
CA PHE A 135 -51.31 65.25 -43.32
C PHE A 135 -50.53 64.93 -42.04
N ALA A 136 -49.94 65.95 -41.40
CA ALA A 136 -49.20 65.76 -40.15
C ALA A 136 -50.12 65.28 -39.01
N GLU A 137 -51.31 65.87 -38.89
CA GLU A 137 -52.35 65.44 -37.95
C GLU A 137 -52.80 64.01 -38.21
N THR A 138 -53.06 63.65 -39.47
CA THR A 138 -53.50 62.30 -39.83
C THR A 138 -52.44 61.27 -39.49
N ALA A 139 -51.16 61.56 -39.81
CA ALA A 139 -50.05 60.67 -39.47
C ALA A 139 -49.88 60.55 -37.95
N PHE A 140 -49.93 61.67 -37.21
CA PHE A 140 -49.81 61.68 -35.76
C PHE A 140 -50.94 60.88 -35.08
N MET A 141 -52.18 61.14 -35.46
CA MET A 141 -53.34 60.42 -34.91
C MET A 141 -53.33 58.94 -35.27
N SER A 142 -52.89 58.56 -36.47
CA SER A 142 -52.71 57.15 -36.85
C SER A 142 -51.72 56.47 -35.91
N THR A 143 -50.51 57.05 -35.77
CA THR A 143 -49.48 56.49 -34.89
C THR A 143 -49.92 56.46 -33.43
N LEU A 144 -50.67 57.48 -32.98
CA LEU A 144 -51.16 57.54 -31.61
C LEU A 144 -52.19 56.46 -31.36
N ASN A 145 -53.15 56.24 -32.28
CA ASN A 145 -54.16 55.18 -32.13
C ASN A 145 -53.52 53.78 -32.11
N ASP A 146 -52.59 53.51 -33.05
CA ASP A 146 -51.88 52.23 -33.10
C ASP A 146 -51.09 51.98 -31.81
N LEU A 147 -50.48 53.05 -31.28
CA LEU A 147 -49.83 52.98 -30.00
C LEU A 147 -50.88 52.78 -28.90
N ASP A 148 -51.96 53.55 -28.81
CA ASP A 148 -52.91 53.57 -27.67
C ASP A 148 -53.45 52.19 -27.32
N ASP A 149 -53.71 51.38 -28.34
CA ASP A 149 -54.17 49.99 -28.17
C ASP A 149 -53.07 49.00 -27.79
N ALA A 150 -51.79 49.38 -27.92
CA ALA A 150 -50.66 48.49 -27.62
C ALA A 150 -50.39 48.36 -26.10
N PRO A 151 -50.20 47.14 -25.57
CA PRO A 151 -49.79 46.96 -24.19
C PRO A 151 -48.35 47.47 -23.98
N ASP A 152 -48.06 48.01 -22.79
CA ASP A 152 -46.69 48.42 -22.42
C ASP A 152 -45.79 47.17 -22.25
N PRO A 153 -44.73 47.01 -23.07
CA PRO A 153 -43.87 45.83 -23.00
C PRO A 153 -42.79 45.92 -21.90
N ALA A 154 -42.62 47.06 -21.21
CA ALA A 154 -41.51 47.26 -20.28
C ALA A 154 -41.49 46.23 -19.15
N GLU A 155 -42.64 45.97 -18.52
CA GLU A 155 -42.73 45.02 -17.40
C GLU A 155 -42.52 43.57 -17.87
N SER A 156 -43.11 43.19 -19.01
CA SER A 156 -43.00 41.82 -19.54
C SER A 156 -41.57 41.51 -20.00
N LEU A 157 -40.91 42.46 -20.66
CA LEU A 157 -39.50 42.37 -21.04
C LEU A 157 -38.56 42.28 -19.84
N THR A 158 -38.84 43.04 -18.77
CA THR A 158 -38.04 42.99 -17.54
C THR A 158 -38.16 41.62 -16.86
N LYS A 159 -39.38 41.09 -16.77
CA LYS A 159 -39.62 39.75 -16.20
C LYS A 159 -39.00 38.64 -17.04
N SER A 160 -39.13 38.68 -18.36
CA SER A 160 -38.56 37.67 -19.26
C SER A 160 -37.04 37.69 -19.23
N LEU A 161 -36.43 38.87 -19.14
CA LEU A 161 -34.99 39.02 -18.99
C LEU A 161 -34.49 38.42 -17.66
N ALA A 162 -35.16 38.73 -16.54
CA ALA A 162 -34.79 38.16 -15.24
C ALA A 162 -34.91 36.63 -15.22
N ALA A 163 -35.96 36.09 -15.86
CA ALA A 163 -36.13 34.64 -16.03
C ALA A 163 -35.01 34.02 -16.88
N ALA A 164 -34.62 34.68 -17.97
CA ALA A 164 -33.53 34.22 -18.84
C ALA A 164 -32.18 34.20 -18.11
N GLU A 165 -31.89 35.21 -17.29
CA GLU A 165 -30.67 35.25 -16.45
C GLU A 165 -30.67 34.13 -15.40
N ALA A 166 -31.79 33.92 -14.72
CA ALA A 166 -31.94 32.84 -13.74
C ALA A 166 -31.77 31.45 -14.39
N LEU A 167 -32.33 31.25 -15.58
CA LEU A 167 -32.15 30.03 -16.37
C LEU A 167 -30.69 29.83 -16.76
N GLY A 168 -29.99 30.89 -17.18
CA GLY A 168 -28.55 30.84 -17.49
C GLY A 168 -27.71 30.43 -16.28
N ALA A 169 -28.01 30.98 -15.09
CA ALA A 169 -27.34 30.62 -13.85
C ALA A 169 -27.57 29.13 -13.49
N LEU A 170 -28.83 28.68 -13.52
CA LEU A 170 -29.20 27.29 -13.25
C LEU A 170 -28.55 26.32 -14.26
N ALA A 171 -28.48 26.69 -15.54
CA ALA A 171 -27.81 25.89 -16.57
C ALA A 171 -26.31 25.71 -16.26
N SER A 172 -25.66 26.78 -15.80
CA SER A 172 -24.23 26.73 -15.43
C SER A 172 -23.98 25.84 -14.21
N GLU A 173 -24.83 25.92 -13.20
CA GLU A 173 -24.76 25.10 -11.98
C GLU A 173 -25.06 23.62 -12.28
N ALA A 174 -26.05 23.34 -13.13
CA ALA A 174 -26.33 21.99 -13.58
C ALA A 174 -25.11 21.39 -14.33
N ALA A 175 -24.39 22.21 -15.11
CA ALA A 175 -23.18 21.76 -15.79
C ALA A 175 -22.03 21.48 -14.82
N THR A 176 -21.86 22.26 -13.75
CA THR A 176 -20.84 21.99 -12.72
C THR A 176 -21.16 20.73 -11.94
N LEU A 177 -22.39 20.57 -11.46
CA LEU A 177 -22.83 19.39 -10.72
C LEU A 177 -22.67 18.10 -11.54
N ARG A 178 -22.86 18.13 -12.86
CA ARG A 178 -22.58 16.97 -13.72
C ARG A 178 -21.10 16.62 -13.79
N ARG A 179 -20.22 17.63 -13.93
CA ARG A 179 -18.78 17.37 -13.92
C ARG A 179 -18.32 16.77 -12.60
N GLU A 180 -18.90 17.23 -11.49
CA GLU A 180 -18.64 16.69 -10.15
C GLU A 180 -19.17 15.25 -10.02
N LEU A 181 -20.38 14.96 -10.49
CA LEU A 181 -20.96 13.62 -10.50
C LEU A 181 -20.10 12.66 -11.34
N ASP A 182 -19.65 13.08 -12.52
CA ASP A 182 -18.77 12.28 -13.36
C ASP A 182 -17.41 12.03 -12.69
N ALA A 183 -16.87 13.03 -11.98
CA ALA A 183 -15.63 12.88 -11.22
C ALA A 183 -15.80 11.91 -10.04
N ALA A 184 -16.89 12.02 -9.29
CA ALA A 184 -17.24 11.10 -8.21
C ALA A 184 -17.42 9.67 -8.72
N ASN A 185 -18.12 9.48 -9.84
CA ASN A 185 -18.30 8.16 -10.46
C ASN A 185 -16.96 7.54 -10.89
N ARG A 186 -16.05 8.33 -11.46
CA ARG A 186 -14.68 7.86 -11.78
C ARG A 186 -13.90 7.48 -10.53
N SER A 187 -13.98 8.28 -9.47
CA SER A 187 -13.31 7.99 -8.19
C SER A 187 -13.85 6.71 -7.55
N LEU A 188 -15.18 6.51 -7.57
CA LEU A 188 -15.81 5.30 -7.04
C LEU A 188 -15.40 4.06 -7.84
N ALA A 189 -15.33 4.16 -9.17
CA ALA A 189 -14.85 3.06 -10.02
C ALA A 189 -13.38 2.71 -9.72
N SER A 190 -12.51 3.70 -9.50
CA SER A 190 -11.13 3.47 -9.08
C SER A 190 -11.07 2.78 -7.71
N ALA A 191 -11.81 3.28 -6.72
CA ALA A 191 -11.83 2.69 -5.38
C ALA A 191 -12.36 1.24 -5.39
N ALA A 192 -13.34 0.93 -6.25
CA ALA A 192 -13.83 -0.43 -6.44
C ALA A 192 -12.77 -1.34 -7.07
N ALA A 193 -11.99 -0.84 -8.03
CA ALA A 193 -10.87 -1.57 -8.60
C ALA A 193 -9.77 -1.84 -7.56
N ASP A 194 -9.39 -0.83 -6.77
CA ASP A 194 -8.40 -0.95 -5.70
C ASP A 194 -8.87 -1.95 -4.63
N ALA A 195 -10.16 -1.92 -4.26
CA ALA A 195 -10.73 -2.89 -3.32
C ALA A 195 -10.69 -4.32 -3.87
N ALA A 196 -10.91 -4.52 -5.17
CA ALA A 196 -10.80 -5.83 -5.81
C ALA A 196 -9.35 -6.36 -5.81
N VAL A 197 -8.37 -5.49 -6.06
CA VAL A 197 -6.94 -5.83 -5.96
C VAL A 197 -6.59 -6.20 -4.52
N ALA A 198 -6.97 -5.38 -3.54
CA ALA A 198 -6.71 -5.66 -2.12
C ALA A 198 -7.37 -6.97 -1.65
N ALA A 199 -8.57 -7.29 -2.15
CA ALA A 199 -9.23 -8.56 -1.85
C ALA A 199 -8.45 -9.76 -2.40
N ARG A 200 -7.90 -9.63 -3.62
CA ARG A 200 -7.06 -10.66 -4.23
C ARG A 200 -5.75 -10.85 -3.46
N GLU A 201 -5.06 -9.78 -3.12
CA GLU A 201 -3.81 -9.83 -2.34
C GLU A 201 -4.04 -10.49 -0.96
N ARG A 202 -5.16 -10.18 -0.29
CA ARG A 202 -5.53 -10.85 0.96
C ARG A 202 -5.74 -12.35 0.78
N ALA A 203 -6.41 -12.77 -0.28
CA ALA A 203 -6.59 -14.19 -0.58
C ALA A 203 -5.25 -14.90 -0.87
N GLU A 204 -4.35 -14.24 -1.61
CA GLU A 204 -3.00 -14.76 -1.89
C GLU A 204 -2.16 -14.87 -0.60
N LEU A 205 -2.25 -13.89 0.30
CA LEU A 205 -1.59 -13.94 1.62
C LEU A 205 -2.11 -15.07 2.51
N GLU A 206 -3.42 -15.29 2.55
CA GLU A 206 -3.99 -16.41 3.31
C GLU A 206 -3.57 -17.76 2.72
N ALA A 207 -3.59 -17.92 1.40
CA ALA A 207 -3.10 -19.13 0.75
C ALA A 207 -1.61 -19.40 1.05
N LEU A 208 -0.79 -18.36 1.06
CA LEU A 208 0.63 -18.47 1.43
C LEU A 208 0.81 -18.85 2.90
N ARG A 209 0.02 -18.27 3.81
CA ARG A 209 0.02 -18.62 5.24
C ARG A 209 -0.31 -20.09 5.44
N GLU A 210 -1.40 -20.57 4.84
CA GLU A 210 -1.77 -21.98 4.93
C GLU A 210 -0.69 -22.91 4.34
N SER A 211 -0.07 -22.52 3.22
CA SER A 211 1.03 -23.30 2.64
C SER A 211 2.22 -23.39 3.59
N ARG A 212 2.60 -22.28 4.23
CA ARG A 212 3.70 -22.23 5.19
C ARG A 212 3.40 -23.01 6.45
N GLU A 213 2.17 -22.94 6.95
CA GLU A 213 1.73 -23.74 8.10
C GLU A 213 1.85 -25.24 7.80
N ARG A 214 1.35 -25.68 6.64
CA ARG A 214 1.50 -27.09 6.19
C ARG A 214 2.96 -27.52 6.06
N GLU A 215 3.83 -26.66 5.53
CA GLU A 215 5.27 -26.95 5.43
C GLU A 215 5.93 -27.07 6.82
N VAL A 216 5.59 -26.17 7.75
CA VAL A 216 6.10 -26.19 9.12
C VAL A 216 5.62 -27.46 9.84
N ASP A 217 4.34 -27.79 9.76
CA ASP A 217 3.78 -29.00 10.37
C ASP A 217 4.44 -30.26 9.83
N ALA A 218 4.66 -30.34 8.51
CA ALA A 218 5.38 -31.45 7.89
C ALA A 218 6.85 -31.52 8.35
N ALA A 219 7.54 -30.38 8.47
CA ALA A 219 8.91 -30.33 8.97
C ALA A 219 9.01 -30.68 10.47
N VAL A 220 8.02 -30.29 11.27
CA VAL A 220 7.94 -30.66 12.68
C VAL A 220 7.67 -32.15 12.82
N ALA A 221 6.72 -32.70 12.06
CA ALA A 221 6.41 -34.13 12.08
C ALA A 221 7.61 -35.00 11.70
N THR A 222 8.37 -34.61 10.66
CA THR A 222 9.60 -35.33 10.28
C THR A 222 10.67 -35.26 11.37
N ARG A 223 10.90 -34.07 11.95
CA ARG A 223 11.86 -33.90 13.06
C ARG A 223 11.46 -34.67 14.32
N VAL A 224 10.17 -34.73 14.65
CA VAL A 224 9.66 -35.50 15.78
C VAL A 224 9.88 -37.00 15.53
N ALA A 225 9.53 -37.50 14.34
CA ALA A 225 9.76 -38.91 13.99
C ALA A 225 11.26 -39.28 14.02
N ASP A 226 12.13 -38.40 13.52
CA ASP A 226 13.59 -38.60 13.60
C ASP A 226 14.08 -38.61 15.05
N ALA A 227 13.57 -37.68 15.88
CA ALA A 227 13.91 -37.64 17.30
C ALA A 227 13.44 -38.90 18.04
N GLU A 228 12.20 -39.35 17.82
CA GLU A 228 11.67 -40.61 18.38
C GLU A 228 12.53 -41.81 17.99
N LYS A 229 12.96 -41.89 16.72
CA LYS A 229 13.88 -42.93 16.26
C LYS A 229 15.21 -42.87 17.00
N THR A 230 15.81 -41.67 17.16
CA THR A 230 17.07 -41.54 17.90
C THR A 230 16.92 -41.92 19.37
N VAL A 231 15.79 -41.59 20.00
CA VAL A 231 15.49 -41.99 21.38
C VAL A 231 15.38 -43.51 21.49
N ALA A 232 14.62 -44.16 20.60
CA ALA A 232 14.51 -45.62 20.58
C ALA A 232 15.87 -46.30 20.37
N GLU A 233 16.72 -45.78 19.48
CA GLU A 233 18.09 -46.28 19.30
C GLU A 233 18.96 -46.11 20.55
N LEU A 234 18.78 -45.01 21.30
CA LEU A 234 19.49 -44.77 22.56
C LEU A 234 18.98 -45.66 23.69
N GLU A 235 17.68 -45.94 23.77
CA GLU A 235 17.09 -46.87 24.73
C GLU A 235 17.65 -48.28 24.54
N VAL A 236 17.70 -48.77 23.30
CA VAL A 236 18.30 -50.08 22.99
C VAL A 236 19.79 -50.11 23.38
N LYS A 237 20.55 -49.05 23.09
CA LYS A 237 21.96 -48.95 23.50
C LYS A 237 22.10 -48.95 25.03
N LEU A 238 21.20 -48.28 25.74
CA LEU A 238 21.19 -48.23 27.20
C LEU A 238 20.91 -49.61 27.80
N GLU A 239 19.93 -50.36 27.27
CA GLU A 239 19.64 -51.73 27.69
C GLU A 239 20.84 -52.66 27.48
N VAL A 240 21.47 -52.60 26.31
CA VAL A 240 22.68 -53.38 26.02
C VAL A 240 23.82 -53.02 26.97
N ALA A 241 24.02 -51.73 27.24
CA ALA A 241 25.02 -51.27 28.19
C ALA A 241 24.72 -51.72 29.63
N ALA A 242 23.44 -51.74 30.05
CA ALA A 242 23.03 -52.22 31.35
C ALA A 242 23.32 -53.72 31.52
N VAL A 243 22.99 -54.55 30.51
CA VAL A 243 23.32 -55.98 30.50
C VAL A 243 24.84 -56.21 30.52
N ALA A 244 25.60 -55.42 29.76
CA ALA A 244 27.06 -55.50 29.78
C ALA A 244 27.63 -55.14 31.16
N ARG A 245 27.07 -54.13 31.83
CA ARG A 245 27.44 -53.76 33.20
C ARG A 245 27.15 -54.89 34.18
N GLU A 246 25.96 -55.49 34.12
CA GLU A 246 25.59 -56.62 34.98
C GLU A 246 26.56 -57.81 34.81
N LYS A 247 26.90 -58.15 33.56
CA LYS A 247 27.90 -59.19 33.27
C LYS A 247 29.27 -58.85 33.84
N ALA A 248 29.71 -57.61 33.70
CA ALA A 248 30.98 -57.15 34.26
C ALA A 248 30.98 -57.22 35.79
N GLU A 249 29.89 -56.80 36.45
CA GLU A 249 29.75 -56.93 37.89
C GLU A 249 29.73 -58.39 38.36
N ALA A 250 29.05 -59.29 37.63
CA ALA A 250 29.05 -60.71 37.92
C ALA A 250 30.46 -61.32 37.78
N ALA A 251 31.19 -60.94 36.72
CA ALA A 251 32.59 -61.34 36.54
C ALA A 251 33.48 -60.81 37.67
N LEU A 252 33.28 -59.56 38.11
CA LEU A 252 34.00 -58.99 39.25
C LEU A 252 33.72 -59.77 40.55
N ARG A 253 32.46 -60.10 40.84
CA ARG A 253 32.08 -60.92 42.00
C ARG A 253 32.72 -62.31 41.95
N GLU A 254 32.77 -62.92 40.77
CA GLU A 254 33.43 -64.21 40.57
C GLU A 254 34.94 -64.11 40.76
N THR A 255 35.59 -63.06 40.24
CA THR A 255 37.03 -62.85 40.48
C THR A 255 37.32 -62.58 41.96
N ALA A 256 36.44 -61.86 42.66
CA ALA A 256 36.56 -61.64 44.09
C ALA A 256 36.44 -62.96 44.86
N ARG A 257 35.47 -63.81 44.53
CA ARG A 257 35.34 -65.15 45.13
C ARG A 257 36.56 -66.02 44.89
N ARG A 258 37.07 -66.08 43.65
CA ARG A 258 38.29 -66.85 43.34
C ARG A 258 39.51 -66.31 44.08
N HIS A 259 39.59 -65.00 44.26
CA HIS A 259 40.63 -64.37 45.04
C HIS A 259 40.51 -64.78 46.52
N ASP A 260 39.31 -64.71 47.11
CA ASP A 260 39.07 -65.12 48.49
C ASP A 260 39.36 -66.62 48.69
N ASP A 261 38.97 -67.48 47.75
CA ASP A 261 39.29 -68.91 47.75
C ASP A 261 40.81 -69.15 47.66
N ALA A 262 41.51 -68.41 46.80
CA ALA A 262 42.96 -68.50 46.66
C ALA A 262 43.68 -68.00 47.92
N GLN A 263 43.19 -66.92 48.53
CA GLN A 263 43.68 -66.45 49.83
C GLN A 263 43.44 -67.48 50.92
N GLY A 264 42.25 -68.10 50.98
CA GLY A 264 41.94 -69.19 51.90
C GLY A 264 42.92 -70.36 51.73
N ARG A 265 43.21 -70.78 50.50
CA ARG A 265 44.20 -71.82 50.21
C ARG A 265 45.62 -71.43 50.60
N LEU A 266 46.01 -70.16 50.42
CA LEU A 266 47.31 -69.66 50.88
C LEU A 266 47.40 -69.73 52.40
N PHE A 267 46.36 -69.32 53.13
CA PHE A 267 46.30 -69.47 54.59
C PHE A 267 46.38 -70.95 55.01
N GLU A 268 45.63 -71.85 54.37
CA GLU A 268 45.69 -73.29 54.66
C GLU A 268 47.09 -73.88 54.39
N LEU A 269 47.77 -73.46 53.31
CA LEU A 269 49.13 -73.88 52.99
C LEU A 269 50.16 -73.30 53.96
N GLU A 270 50.00 -72.04 54.37
CA GLU A 270 50.84 -71.40 55.39
C GLU A 270 50.68 -72.13 56.74
N GLU A 271 49.45 -72.43 57.14
CA GLU A 271 49.14 -73.20 58.36
C GLU A 271 49.67 -74.64 58.26
N ALA A 272 49.52 -75.31 57.11
CA ALA A 272 50.06 -76.65 56.89
C ALA A 272 51.60 -76.66 56.91
N LYS A 273 52.24 -75.61 56.38
CA LYS A 273 53.69 -75.42 56.43
C LYS A 273 54.17 -75.12 57.85
N GLU A 274 53.42 -74.35 58.62
CA GLU A 274 53.71 -74.09 60.04
C GLU A 274 53.57 -75.39 60.86
N ARG A 275 52.48 -76.14 60.67
CA ARG A 275 52.33 -77.49 61.26
C ARG A 275 53.43 -78.45 60.82
N GLY A 276 53.85 -78.39 59.55
CA GLY A 276 54.97 -79.18 59.03
C GLY A 276 56.28 -78.82 59.71
N ARG A 277 56.58 -77.51 59.86
CA ARG A 277 57.74 -77.04 60.63
C ARG A 277 57.68 -77.48 62.09
N ASP A 278 56.52 -77.41 62.75
CA ASP A 278 56.38 -77.87 64.13
C ASP A 278 56.64 -79.38 64.27
N VAL A 279 56.26 -80.17 63.25
CA VAL A 279 56.57 -81.61 63.20
C VAL A 279 58.05 -81.83 62.94
N ASP A 280 58.61 -81.16 61.93
CA ASP A 280 60.04 -81.24 61.60
C ASP A 280 60.91 -80.81 62.80
N GLU A 281 60.55 -79.75 63.54
CA GLU A 281 61.25 -79.31 64.74
C GLU A 281 61.16 -80.33 65.88
N ARG A 282 60.03 -81.03 66.04
CA ARG A 282 59.88 -82.12 67.02
C ARG A 282 60.66 -83.36 66.61
N GLU A 283 60.64 -83.71 65.32
CA GLU A 283 61.41 -84.82 64.77
C GLU A 283 62.92 -84.53 64.86
N ASP A 284 63.37 -83.33 64.51
CA ASP A 284 64.74 -82.86 64.69
C ASP A 284 65.14 -82.89 66.17
N ALA A 285 64.28 -82.44 67.09
CA ALA A 285 64.56 -82.56 68.53
C ALA A 285 64.70 -84.03 68.97
N SER A 286 63.83 -84.92 68.51
CA SER A 286 63.92 -86.36 68.77
C SER A 286 65.17 -86.99 68.15
N LEU A 287 65.55 -86.58 66.93
CA LEU A 287 66.76 -87.05 66.26
C LEU A 287 68.02 -86.51 66.96
N VAL A 288 67.99 -85.28 67.47
CA VAL A 288 69.06 -84.73 68.32
C VAL A 288 69.19 -85.54 69.61
N GLU A 289 68.08 -85.84 70.30
CA GLU A 289 68.09 -86.71 71.49
C GLU A 289 68.61 -88.11 71.17
N GLU A 290 68.22 -88.69 70.04
CA GLU A 290 68.68 -90.01 69.61
C GLU A 290 70.15 -90.00 69.19
N VAL A 291 70.62 -88.94 68.53
CA VAL A 291 72.04 -88.72 68.24
C VAL A 291 72.84 -88.52 69.52
N GLU A 292 72.31 -87.80 70.51
CA GLU A 292 72.94 -87.67 71.82
C GLU A 292 72.99 -88.99 72.57
N ARG A 293 71.92 -89.79 72.53
CA ARG A 293 71.88 -91.16 73.07
C ARG A 293 72.91 -92.05 72.38
N MET A 294 73.00 -92.01 71.05
CA MET A 294 74.00 -92.73 70.26
C MET A 294 75.42 -92.21 70.53
N ARG A 295 75.61 -90.91 70.79
CA ARG A 295 76.89 -90.32 71.21
C ARG A 295 77.29 -90.78 72.61
N GLN A 296 76.35 -90.88 73.54
CA GLN A 296 76.58 -91.43 74.87
C GLN A 296 76.88 -92.93 74.80
N GLU A 297 76.17 -93.69 73.96
CA GLU A 297 76.47 -95.10 73.69
C GLU A 297 77.82 -95.29 73.01
N THR A 298 78.20 -94.46 72.04
CA THR A 298 79.54 -94.52 71.44
C THR A 298 80.62 -94.03 72.40
N ALA A 299 80.36 -93.07 73.29
CA ALA A 299 81.28 -92.70 74.36
C ALA A 299 81.48 -93.85 75.36
N ARG A 300 80.40 -94.54 75.73
CA ARG A 300 80.42 -95.75 76.55
C ARG A 300 81.17 -96.89 75.87
N LEU A 301 80.88 -97.16 74.60
CA LEU A 301 81.57 -98.17 73.80
C LEU A 301 83.04 -97.80 73.57
N ARG A 302 83.40 -96.51 73.45
CA ARG A 302 84.80 -96.05 73.43
C ARG A 302 85.50 -96.21 74.78
N GLN A 303 84.78 -96.05 75.89
CA GLN A 303 85.28 -96.38 77.23
C GLN A 303 85.50 -97.91 77.39
N GLU A 304 84.58 -98.72 76.87
CA GLU A 304 84.68 -100.19 76.85
C GLU A 304 85.78 -100.68 75.88
N LEU A 305 86.01 -99.98 74.76
CA LEU A 305 87.10 -100.27 73.82
C LEU A 305 88.46 -99.84 74.37
N ASN A 306 88.56 -98.72 75.09
CA ASN A 306 89.78 -98.33 75.83
C ASN A 306 90.09 -99.30 77.00
N ALA A 307 89.09 -100.01 77.53
CA ALA A 307 89.29 -101.09 78.52
C ALA A 307 89.71 -102.43 77.89
N ARG A 308 89.59 -102.60 76.56
CA ARG A 308 89.95 -103.82 75.83
C ARG A 308 90.76 -103.53 74.57
N GLY A 309 91.80 -102.71 74.74
CA GLY A 309 92.82 -102.45 73.74
C GLY A 309 94.23 -102.52 74.33
N ALA A 310 94.82 -103.72 74.36
CA ALA A 310 96.27 -103.90 74.31
C ALA A 310 96.60 -104.88 73.18
N ARG A 311 97.28 -104.34 72.16
CA ARG A 311 97.80 -104.95 70.90
C ARG A 311 96.77 -105.05 69.77
N GLY A 312 96.91 -104.39 68.61
CA GLY A 312 97.90 -103.44 68.10
C GLY A 312 97.74 -103.27 66.58
N SER A 313 98.13 -102.09 66.04
CA SER A 313 98.68 -101.81 64.69
C SER A 313 97.79 -102.12 63.46
N ASP A 314 97.69 -101.34 62.37
CA ASP A 314 98.21 -100.05 61.89
C ASP A 314 97.41 -99.68 60.63
N GLY A 315 97.39 -98.39 60.26
CA GLY A 315 97.59 -97.99 58.85
C GLY A 315 96.41 -97.52 57.98
N ALA A 316 96.41 -96.20 57.75
CA ALA A 316 96.26 -95.50 56.46
C ALA A 316 94.89 -95.30 55.76
N SER A 317 94.59 -94.02 55.49
CA SER A 317 93.65 -93.43 54.51
C SER A 317 94.02 -93.75 53.04
N PRO A 318 93.44 -93.17 51.94
CA PRO A 318 92.23 -92.33 51.73
C PRO A 318 91.39 -92.64 50.45
N ALA A 319 90.31 -91.86 50.22
CA ALA A 319 89.76 -91.31 48.95
C ALA A 319 89.28 -92.19 47.77
N TRP A 320 88.03 -91.95 47.32
CA TRP A 320 87.52 -91.74 45.93
C TRP A 320 85.98 -91.62 46.00
N ALA A 321 85.19 -90.71 45.39
CA ALA A 321 85.12 -90.01 44.09
C ALA A 321 83.89 -90.45 43.23
N ALA A 322 83.21 -89.43 42.68
CA ALA A 322 82.37 -89.39 41.46
C ALA A 322 80.94 -90.00 41.51
N ALA A 323 79.91 -89.49 40.82
CA ALA A 323 79.81 -88.58 39.67
C ALA A 323 78.48 -87.78 39.76
N ALA A 324 78.41 -86.46 39.51
CA ALA A 324 78.44 -85.73 38.23
C ALA A 324 77.32 -86.11 37.23
N GLY A 325 76.44 -85.13 36.96
CA GLY A 325 75.41 -85.17 35.92
C GLY A 325 74.77 -83.79 35.73
N MET A 326 75.47 -82.91 35.00
CA MET A 326 75.00 -81.61 34.51
C MET A 326 73.98 -81.77 33.37
N GLY A 327 73.10 -80.78 33.21
CA GLY A 327 72.30 -80.59 31.99
C GLY A 327 71.68 -79.19 31.95
N ALA A 328 72.33 -78.28 31.21
CA ALA A 328 71.90 -76.91 30.96
C ALA A 328 70.91 -76.81 29.78
N GLY A 329 70.11 -75.75 29.75
CA GLY A 329 69.28 -75.37 28.61
C GLY A 329 68.81 -73.93 28.72
N ALA A 330 69.28 -73.08 27.81
CA ALA A 330 69.12 -71.63 27.77
C ALA A 330 67.94 -71.17 26.89
N GLY A 331 67.51 -69.92 27.10
CA GLY A 331 66.67 -69.10 26.21
C GLY A 331 66.13 -67.91 27.00
N SER A 332 66.73 -66.71 26.97
CA SER A 332 66.85 -65.70 25.90
C SER A 332 65.51 -65.06 25.48
N GLY A 333 65.43 -63.73 25.65
CA GLY A 333 64.31 -62.85 25.26
C GLY A 333 64.14 -61.71 26.26
N SER A 334 65.05 -60.73 26.31
CA SER A 334 65.01 -59.48 25.52
C SER A 334 63.86 -58.55 25.93
N GLY A 335 64.20 -57.54 26.72
CA GLY A 335 63.36 -56.34 26.86
C GLY A 335 63.35 -55.54 25.56
N ASP A 336 62.22 -54.90 25.28
CA ASP A 336 62.14 -53.82 24.31
C ASP A 336 61.38 -52.66 24.95
N ALA A 337 62.10 -51.55 25.08
CA ALA A 337 61.60 -50.24 25.43
C ALA A 337 61.52 -49.47 24.10
N GLY A 338 60.31 -49.30 23.56
CA GLY A 338 60.11 -48.71 22.24
C GLY A 338 58.71 -48.12 22.08
N GLY A 339 58.38 -47.12 22.91
CA GLY A 339 57.04 -46.56 23.04
C GLY A 339 56.86 -45.10 22.62
N ASP A 340 57.69 -44.54 21.72
CA ASP A 340 57.58 -43.10 21.36
C ASP A 340 57.44 -42.79 19.86
N GLY A 341 57.36 -43.80 18.98
CA GLY A 341 57.12 -43.58 17.54
C GLY A 341 55.63 -43.52 17.15
N ALA A 342 54.82 -44.41 17.73
CA ALA A 342 53.39 -44.55 17.41
C ALA A 342 52.53 -43.43 18.03
N SER A 343 52.93 -42.92 19.21
CA SER A 343 52.28 -41.78 19.87
C SER A 343 52.51 -40.48 19.09
N VAL A 344 53.72 -40.24 18.58
CA VAL A 344 54.04 -39.05 17.78
C VAL A 344 53.36 -39.08 16.40
N ALA A 345 53.29 -40.25 15.76
CA ALA A 345 52.56 -40.40 14.50
C ALA A 345 51.05 -40.16 14.68
N ALA A 346 50.44 -40.75 15.72
CA ALA A 346 49.03 -40.55 16.06
C ALA A 346 48.73 -39.08 16.46
N LEU A 347 49.66 -38.40 17.13
CA LEU A 347 49.53 -36.98 17.46
C LEU A 347 49.66 -36.08 16.23
N LYS A 348 50.52 -36.40 15.26
CA LYS A 348 50.63 -35.68 13.99
C LYS A 348 49.38 -35.84 13.12
N GLU A 349 48.79 -37.03 13.10
CA GLU A 349 47.53 -37.29 12.41
C GLU A 349 46.36 -36.55 13.07
N LYS A 350 46.27 -36.57 14.40
CA LYS A 350 45.28 -35.76 15.15
C LYS A 350 45.45 -34.26 14.92
N LEU A 351 46.69 -33.76 14.86
CA LEU A 351 46.97 -32.36 14.54
C LEU A 351 46.55 -32.00 13.11
N ALA A 352 46.79 -32.89 12.14
CA ALA A 352 46.38 -32.69 10.76
C ALA A 352 44.84 -32.69 10.59
N VAL A 353 44.14 -33.58 11.31
CA VAL A 353 42.67 -33.59 11.35
C VAL A 353 42.14 -32.33 12.04
N SER A 354 42.73 -31.92 13.17
CA SER A 354 42.36 -30.69 13.87
C SER A 354 42.57 -29.45 13.01
N ASN A 355 43.65 -29.37 12.23
CA ASN A 355 43.89 -28.26 11.32
C ASN A 355 42.88 -28.24 10.16
N ARG A 356 42.50 -29.40 9.60
CA ARG A 356 41.42 -29.46 8.60
C ARG A 356 40.08 -29.00 9.15
N VAL A 357 39.74 -29.42 10.37
CA VAL A 357 38.51 -28.97 11.04
C VAL A 357 38.57 -27.46 11.31
N ALA A 358 39.72 -26.94 11.73
CA ALA A 358 39.90 -25.50 11.91
C ALA A 358 39.76 -24.72 10.60
N ASP A 359 40.27 -25.23 9.49
CA ASP A 359 40.13 -24.60 8.17
C ASP A 359 38.67 -24.70 7.66
N GLN A 360 37.98 -25.81 7.89
CA GLN A 360 36.55 -25.96 7.59
C GLN A 360 35.68 -24.99 8.40
N LEU A 361 36.01 -24.79 9.69
CA LEU A 361 35.32 -23.83 10.54
C LEU A 361 35.60 -22.38 10.10
N LYS A 362 36.82 -22.06 9.66
CA LYS A 362 37.13 -20.73 9.09
C LYS A 362 36.33 -20.47 7.82
N THR A 363 36.26 -21.43 6.90
CA THR A 363 35.46 -21.26 5.68
C THR A 363 33.98 -21.12 5.99
N ALA A 364 33.45 -21.89 6.95
CA ALA A 364 32.06 -21.77 7.38
C ALA A 364 31.78 -20.40 8.03
N ILE A 365 32.71 -19.88 8.85
CA ILE A 365 32.59 -18.55 9.44
C ILE A 365 32.57 -17.47 8.34
N GLU A 366 33.50 -17.51 7.39
CA GLU A 366 33.53 -16.54 6.27
C GLU A 366 32.26 -16.61 5.41
N GLU A 367 31.70 -17.80 5.18
CA GLU A 367 30.43 -17.98 4.47
C GLU A 367 29.26 -17.38 5.26
N THR A 368 29.22 -17.58 6.58
CA THR A 368 28.18 -16.99 7.44
C THR A 368 28.31 -15.47 7.53
N GLU A 369 29.53 -14.92 7.58
CA GLU A 369 29.78 -13.48 7.58
C GLU A 369 29.34 -12.85 6.26
N ARG A 370 29.68 -13.45 5.11
CA ARG A 370 29.19 -12.98 3.79
C ARG A 370 27.66 -13.05 3.68
N ALA A 371 27.05 -14.11 4.22
CA ALA A 371 25.58 -14.22 4.25
C ALA A 371 24.94 -13.13 5.13
N LEU A 372 25.57 -12.81 6.27
CA LEU A 372 25.16 -11.71 7.16
C LEU A 372 25.31 -10.35 6.49
N GLU A 373 26.41 -10.09 5.79
CA GLU A 373 26.62 -8.84 5.04
C GLU A 373 25.57 -8.66 3.94
N LEU A 374 25.26 -9.71 3.19
CA LEU A 374 24.20 -9.70 2.15
C LEU A 374 22.82 -9.50 2.76
N ALA A 375 22.52 -10.14 3.89
CA ALA A 375 21.25 -9.94 4.59
C ALA A 375 21.12 -8.52 5.13
N ASN A 376 22.20 -7.95 5.67
CA ASN A 376 22.23 -6.58 6.18
C ASN A 376 22.10 -5.55 5.05
N ALA A 377 22.76 -5.75 3.91
CA ALA A 377 22.59 -4.90 2.73
C ALA A 377 21.13 -4.89 2.24
N ARG A 378 20.48 -6.07 2.15
CA ARG A 378 19.06 -6.17 1.79
C ARG A 378 18.15 -5.47 2.79
N ALA A 379 18.43 -5.59 4.09
CA ALA A 379 17.66 -4.93 5.13
C ALA A 379 17.79 -3.40 5.04
N VAL A 380 18.98 -2.88 4.72
CA VAL A 380 19.22 -1.44 4.48
C VAL A 380 18.44 -0.97 3.25
N ASP A 381 18.48 -1.69 2.14
CA ASP A 381 17.72 -1.34 0.93
C ASP A 381 16.21 -1.30 1.22
N GLN A 382 15.67 -2.31 1.90
CA GLN A 382 14.27 -2.35 2.33
C GLN A 382 13.90 -1.16 3.24
N ALA A 383 14.79 -0.78 4.16
CA ALA A 383 14.56 0.37 5.03
C ALA A 383 14.55 1.70 4.25
N VAL A 384 15.40 1.84 3.23
CA VAL A 384 15.45 3.03 2.36
C VAL A 384 14.18 3.13 1.51
N ASP A 385 13.70 2.02 0.96
CA ASP A 385 12.47 2.00 0.17
C ASP A 385 11.23 2.30 1.03
N ALA A 386 11.13 1.71 2.22
CA ALA A 386 10.08 2.03 3.18
C ALA A 386 10.09 3.52 3.60
N ALA A 387 11.28 4.12 3.78
CA ALA A 387 11.41 5.54 4.08
C ALA A 387 10.94 6.43 2.92
N ARG A 388 11.18 6.04 1.66
CA ARG A 388 10.67 6.75 0.48
C ARG A 388 9.15 6.65 0.36
N GLU A 389 8.58 5.48 0.61
CA GLU A 389 7.13 5.28 0.60
C GLU A 389 6.44 6.14 1.67
N LEU A 390 6.99 6.19 2.89
CA LEU A 390 6.49 7.06 3.96
C LEU A 390 6.60 8.55 3.59
N ALA A 391 7.69 8.97 2.95
CA ALA A 391 7.84 10.35 2.49
C ALA A 391 6.78 10.72 1.44
N ASN A 392 6.50 9.81 0.50
CA ASN A 392 5.46 10.00 -0.52
C ASN A 392 4.07 10.06 0.11
N ALA A 393 3.76 9.16 1.07
CA ALA A 393 2.48 9.16 1.78
C ALA A 393 2.29 10.45 2.60
N ASN A 394 3.34 10.97 3.25
CA ASN A 394 3.25 12.25 3.96
C ASN A 394 3.03 13.42 2.99
N ALA A 395 3.62 13.39 1.80
CA ALA A 395 3.40 14.43 0.79
C ALA A 395 1.95 14.41 0.25
N THR A 396 1.35 13.23 0.06
CA THR A 396 -0.05 13.12 -0.38
C THR A 396 -1.02 13.57 0.71
N ILE A 397 -0.77 13.20 1.98
CA ILE A 397 -1.54 13.70 3.12
C ILE A 397 -1.50 15.23 3.19
N ALA A 398 -0.31 15.83 3.06
CA ALA A 398 -0.15 17.29 3.08
C ALA A 398 -0.85 18.00 1.90
N ASP A 399 -1.00 17.34 0.75
CA ASP A 399 -1.78 17.89 -0.39
C ASP A 399 -3.28 17.78 -0.13
N LEU A 400 -3.75 16.67 0.44
CA LEU A 400 -5.16 16.50 0.83
C LEU A 400 -5.57 17.50 1.91
N GLU A 401 -4.73 17.74 2.92
CA GLU A 401 -4.97 18.77 3.94
C GLU A 401 -5.06 20.18 3.35
N ARG A 402 -4.28 20.47 2.30
CA ARG A 402 -4.36 21.76 1.59
C ARG A 402 -5.63 21.91 0.76
N ARG A 403 -6.21 20.82 0.25
CA ARG A 403 -7.48 20.86 -0.51
C ARG A 403 -8.71 20.93 0.40
N LEU A 404 -8.57 20.55 1.67
CA LEU A 404 -9.64 20.57 2.67
C LEU A 404 -9.80 21.93 3.39
N ARG A 405 -8.81 22.82 3.29
CA ARG A 405 -8.86 24.20 3.78
C ARG A 405 -9.23 25.13 2.63
#